data_AF-A0A7U8GU21-F1
#
_entry.id   AF-A0A7U8GU21-F1
#
_cell.length_a   1.000
_cell.length_b   1.000
_cell.length_c   1.000
_cell.angle_alpha   90.00
_cell.angle_beta   90.00
_cell.angle_gamma   90.00
#
_symmetry.space_group_name_H-M   'P 1'
#
loop_
_entity.id
_entity.type
_entity.pdbx_description
1 polymer ?
#
loop_
_entity_poly.entity_id
_entity_poly.type
_entity_poly.pdbx_seq_one_letter_code
_entity_poly.pdbx_strand_id
1 'polypeptide(L)' 'MVSQDLSPVRSPCVGVCALDENDVCIACHRTGIEIGEWGTYDNEQKIAIWKKIVLREKGEPVE' A
#
# COMPACT_ATOMS: atom_id res chain seq x y z
N MET A 1 21.24 -9.81 6.11
CA MET A 1 19.79 -9.69 6.38
C MET A 1 19.50 -8.22 6.62
N VAL A 2 19.27 -7.44 5.57
CA VAL A 2 19.20 -5.97 5.67
C VAL A 2 17.78 -5.58 6.07
N SER A 3 17.63 -5.21 7.34
CA SER A 3 16.44 -4.52 7.86
C SER A 3 16.70 -3.02 7.70
N GLN A 4 16.30 -2.44 6.58
CA GLN A 4 16.40 -0.99 6.34
C GLN A 4 15.11 -0.30 6.81
N ASP A 5 15.12 0.05 8.09
CA ASP A 5 14.26 1.09 8.66
C ASP A 5 14.90 2.46 8.31
N LEU A 6 14.41 3.09 7.25
CA LEU A 6 14.68 4.48 6.92
C LEU A 6 13.34 5.21 7.04
N SER A 7 13.06 5.74 8.24
CA SER A 7 12.00 6.71 8.55
C SER A 7 10.58 6.26 8.13
N PRO A 8 9.77 5.67 9.03
CA PRO A 8 8.62 4.88 8.64
C PRO A 8 7.51 5.75 8.05
N VAL A 9 7.41 5.78 6.71
CA VAL A 9 6.10 5.88 6.08
C VAL A 9 5.32 4.70 6.62
N ARG A 10 4.38 4.96 7.55
CA ARG A 10 3.67 3.90 8.26
C ARG A 10 3.03 3.00 7.23
N SER A 11 3.26 1.70 7.34
CA SER A 11 2.50 0.74 6.56
C SER A 11 1.03 0.88 6.96
N PRO A 12 0.12 1.16 6.02
CA PRO A 12 -1.31 1.20 6.29
C PRO A 12 -1.92 -0.21 6.46
N CYS A 13 -1.11 -1.18 6.86
CA CYS A 13 -1.54 -2.55 7.08
C CYS A 13 -2.28 -2.65 8.41
N VAL A 14 -3.58 -2.91 8.35
CA VAL A 14 -4.44 -3.10 9.53
C VAL A 14 -4.46 -4.55 10.03
N GLY A 15 -3.56 -5.41 9.55
CA GLY A 15 -3.49 -6.84 9.90
C GLY A 15 -4.58 -7.70 9.25
N VAL A 16 -5.42 -7.10 8.39
CA VAL A 16 -6.45 -7.80 7.61
C VAL A 16 -5.98 -7.85 6.16
N CYS A 17 -5.75 -9.06 5.65
CA CYS A 17 -5.43 -9.30 4.25
C CYS A 17 -6.66 -9.86 3.55
N ALA A 18 -7.41 -8.98 2.88
CA ALA A 18 -8.54 -9.35 2.06
C ALA A 18 -8.31 -8.75 0.68
N LEU A 19 -7.81 -9.55 -0.25
CA LEU A 19 -7.52 -9.14 -1.62
C LEU A 19 -8.79 -9.27 -2.47
N ASP A 20 -9.07 -8.25 -3.27
CA ASP A 20 -10.09 -8.25 -4.31
C ASP A 20 -9.57 -8.91 -5.61
N GLU A 21 -10.42 -9.06 -6.63
CA GLU A 21 -10.07 -9.59 -7.96
C GLU A 21 -8.92 -8.86 -8.67
N ASN A 22 -8.62 -7.62 -8.26
CA ASN A 22 -7.51 -6.82 -8.77
C ASN A 22 -6.21 -6.94 -7.95
N ASP A 23 -6.10 -7.94 -7.08
CA ASP A 23 -4.99 -8.09 -6.12
C ASP A 23 -4.83 -6.86 -5.20
N VAL A 24 -5.90 -6.10 -4.98
CA VAL A 24 -5.94 -4.94 -4.08
C VAL A 24 -6.58 -5.35 -2.77
N CYS A 25 -5.87 -5.11 -1.67
CA CYS A 25 -6.36 -5.29 -0.31
C CYS A 25 -7.53 -4.33 -0.03
N ILE A 26 -8.75 -4.81 0.19
CA ILE A 26 -9.91 -3.96 0.51
C ILE A 26 -9.81 -3.28 1.88
N ALA A 27 -8.94 -3.77 2.77
CA ALA A 27 -8.77 -3.21 4.11
C ALA A 27 -7.67 -2.13 4.17
N CYS A 28 -6.60 -2.33 3.40
CA CYS A 28 -5.41 -1.50 3.40
C CYS A 28 -5.18 -0.74 2.08
N HIS A 29 -6.05 -0.99 1.09
CA HIS A 29 -6.11 -0.36 -0.23
C HIS A 29 -4.79 -0.44 -1.03
N ARG A 30 -3.92 -1.40 -0.68
CA ARG A 30 -2.64 -1.68 -1.34
C ARG A 30 -2.71 -2.96 -2.16
N THR A 31 -1.97 -3.01 -3.26
CA THR A 31 -1.83 -4.24 -4.03
C THR A 31 -0.88 -5.22 -3.36
N GLY A 32 -1.07 -6.52 -3.63
CA GLY A 32 -0.14 -7.57 -3.21
C GLY A 32 1.30 -7.31 -3.66
N ILE A 33 1.46 -6.78 -4.87
CA ILE A 33 2.76 -6.34 -5.41
C ILE A 33 3.35 -5.22 -4.56
N GLU A 34 2.55 -4.20 -4.24
CA GLU A 34 3.02 -3.10 -3.40
C GLU A 34 3.43 -3.59 -2.01
N ILE A 35 2.76 -4.60 -1.44
CA ILE A 35 3.07 -5.20 -0.14
C ILE A 35 4.42 -5.93 -0.19
N GLY A 36 4.66 -6.75 -1.23
CA GLY A 36 5.93 -7.46 -1.42
C GLY A 36 7.12 -6.53 -1.68
N GLU A 37 6.91 -5.50 -2.49
CA GLU A 37 7.95 -4.53 -2.87
C GLU A 37 8.11 -3.38 -1.85
N TRP A 38 7.34 -3.35 -0.76
CA TRP A 38 7.41 -2.27 0.23
C TRP A 38 8.79 -2.11 0.86
N GLY A 39 9.50 -3.23 1.06
CA GLY A 39 10.87 -3.23 1.57
C GLY A 39 11.89 -2.67 0.57
N THR A 40 11.59 -2.75 -0.73
CA THR A 40 12.44 -2.27 -1.83
C THR A 40 12.09 -0.86 -2.29
N TYR A 41 10.91 -0.34 -1.95
CA TYR A 41 10.50 0.99 -2.39
C TYR A 41 11.23 2.14 -1.71
N ASP A 42 11.58 3.14 -2.52
CA ASP A 42 12.05 4.44 -2.07
C ASP A 42 10.91 5.27 -1.45
N ASN A 43 11.25 6.31 -0.70
CA ASN A 43 10.28 7.16 -0.02
C ASN A 43 9.31 7.82 -1.01
N GLU A 44 9.77 8.20 -2.21
CA GLU A 44 8.90 8.76 -3.26
C GLU A 44 7.83 7.76 -3.72
N GLN A 45 8.21 6.49 -3.89
CA GLN A 45 7.31 5.41 -4.25
C GLN A 45 6.29 5.16 -3.12
N LYS A 46 6.75 5.11 -1.87
CA LYS A 46 5.87 4.95 -0.69
C LYS A 46 4.83 6.07 -0.59
N ILE A 47 5.23 7.32 -0.88
CA ILE A 47 4.32 8.48 -0.91
C ILE A 47 3.31 8.35 -2.06
N ALA A 48 3.73 7.90 -3.24
CA ALA A 48 2.83 7.67 -4.37
C ALA A 48 1.77 6.59 -4.05
N ILE A 49 2.16 5.51 -3.38
CA ILE A 49 1.25 4.46 -2.90
C ILE A 49 0.24 5.04 -1.90
N TRP A 50 0.70 5.86 -0.95
CA TRP A 50 -0.18 6.57 -0.03
C TRP A 50 -1.20 7.46 -0.74
N LYS A 51 -0.79 8.19 -1.78
CA LYS A 51 -1.73 8.97 -2.60
C LYS A 51 -2.76 8.08 -3.29
N LYS A 52 -2.35 6.93 -3.84
CA LYS A 52 -3.27 5.94 -4.44
C LYS A 52 -4.27 5.39 -3.43
N ILE A 53 -3.82 5.08 -2.21
CA ILE A 53 -4.69 4.64 -1.11
C ILE A 53 -5.72 5.71 -0.79
N VAL A 54 -5.28 6.96 -0.58
CA VAL A 54 -6.19 8.08 -0.28
C VAL A 54 -7.16 8.35 -1.42
N LEU A 55 -6.73 8.20 -2.68
CA LEU A 55 -7.60 8.30 -3.85
C LEU A 55 -8.67 7.19 -3.86
N ARG A 56 -8.28 5.94 -3.55
CA ARG A 56 -9.20 4.79 -3.43
C ARG A 56 -10.15 4.94 -2.23
N GLU A 57 -9.66 5.46 -1.10
CA GLU A 57 -10.43 5.65 0.13
C GLU A 57 -11.46 6.77 0.01
N LYS A 58 -11.20 7.78 -0.83
CA LYS A 58 -12.14 8.87 -1.12
C LYS A 58 -13.35 8.48 -1.97
N GLY A 59 -13.42 7.24 -2.47
CA GLY A 59 -14.65 6.68 -2.99
C GLY A 59 -15.20 7.39 -4.23
N GLU A 60 -14.36 7.69 -5.22
CA GLU A 60 -14.85 7.49 -6.58
C GLU A 60 -14.65 6.01 -6.91
N PRO A 61 -15.71 5.17 -6.91
CA PRO A 61 -15.65 3.98 -7.73
C PRO A 61 -15.28 4.46 -9.14
N VAL A 62 -14.27 3.81 -9.72
CA VAL A 62 -14.09 3.87 -11.17
C VAL A 62 -15.41 3.34 -11.77
N GLU A 63 -16.26 4.27 -12.19
CA GLU A 63 -17.22 4.12 -13.29
C GLU A 63 -16.78 5.04 -14.43
#